data_AF-A0A9D5FMY7-F1
#
_entry.id   AF-A0A9D5FMY7-F1
#
_cell.length_a   1.000
_cell.length_b   1.000
_cell.length_c   1.000
_cell.angle_alpha   90.00
_cell.angle_beta   90.00
_cell.angle_gamma   90.00
#
_symmetry.space_group_name_H-M   'P 1'
#
loop_
_entity.id
_entity.type
_entity.pdbx_description
1 polymer ?
#
loop_
_entity_poly.entity_id
_entity_poly.type
_entity_poly.pdbx_seq_one_letter_code
_entity_poly.pdbx_strand_id
1 'polypeptide(L)' 'MSQKQIEKVSVVIPARNEQDTIGSILDRLNDTTAKLPQYKFETVVVIDSENDPTGGLSRSRGARVII' A
#
# COMPACT_ATOMS: atom_id res chain seq x y z
N MET A 1 -0.59 3.39 -33.68
CA MET A 1 0.28 3.18 -32.50
C MET A 1 -0.46 2.27 -31.54
N SER A 2 0.09 1.11 -31.19
CA SER A 2 -0.55 0.21 -30.21
C SER A 2 -0.47 0.86 -28.83
N GLN A 3 -1.61 1.03 -28.14
CA GLN A 3 -1.59 1.51 -26.77
C GLN A 3 -0.93 0.43 -25.89
N LYS A 4 0.18 0.77 -25.25
CA LYS A 4 0.87 -0.14 -24.32
C LYS A 4 -0.07 -0.38 -23.13
N GLN A 5 -0.53 -1.62 -22.96
CA GLN A 5 -1.44 -2.01 -21.89
C GLN A 5 -0.75 -1.77 -20.54
N ILE A 6 -1.41 -1.03 -19.64
CA ILE A 6 -0.92 -0.80 -18.27
C ILE A 6 -1.24 -2.06 -17.45
N GLU A 7 -0.21 -2.70 -16.92
CA GLU A 7 -0.35 -3.88 -16.05
C GLU A 7 -0.77 -3.45 -14.64
N LYS A 8 -1.64 -4.22 -13.99
CA LYS A 8 -2.14 -3.92 -12.64
C LYS A 8 -1.42 -4.79 -11.61
N VAL A 9 -0.99 -4.19 -10.51
CA VAL A 9 -0.28 -4.88 -9.43
C VAL A 9 -0.90 -4.50 -8.09
N SER A 10 -1.22 -5.49 -7.26
CA SER A 10 -1.66 -5.28 -5.88
C SER A 10 -0.55 -5.69 -4.93
N VAL A 11 -0.13 -4.78 -4.05
CA VAL A 11 0.83 -5.07 -2.97
C VAL A 11 0.02 -5.34 -1.71
N VAL A 12 0.10 -6.56 -1.18
CA VAL A 12 -0.61 -6.95 0.03
C VAL A 12 0.38 -7.03 1.19
N ILE A 13 0.13 -6.26 2.24
CA ILE A 13 0.98 -6.20 3.43
C ILE A 13 0.15 -6.68 4.63
N PRO A 14 0.37 -7.91 5.13
CA PRO A 14 -0.15 -8.29 6.43
C PRO A 14 0.61 -7.53 7.52
N ALA A 15 -0.10 -6.94 8.48
CA ALA A 15 0.48 -6.15 9.54
C ALA A 15 -0.27 -6.33 10.87
N ARG A 16 0.46 -6.24 11.98
CA ARG A 16 -0.09 -6.33 13.34
C ARG A 16 0.71 -5.44 14.29
N ASN A 17 0.14 -4.35 14.78
CA ASN A 17 0.78 -3.38 15.68
C ASN A 17 2.12 -2.82 15.12
N GLU A 18 2.12 -2.43 13.85
CA GLU A 18 3.27 -1.91 13.11
C GLU A 18 3.24 -0.38 12.94
N GLN A 19 2.57 0.34 13.83
CA GLN A 19 2.39 1.81 13.72
C GLN A 19 3.72 2.58 13.64
N ASP A 20 4.80 2.03 14.19
CA ASP A 20 6.10 2.69 14.22
C ASP A 20 6.90 2.49 12.93
N THR A 21 6.55 1.48 12.12
CA THR A 21 7.32 1.04 10.94
C THR A 21 6.55 1.23 9.64
N ILE A 22 5.24 0.95 9.62
CA ILE A 22 4.42 0.85 8.41
C ILE A 22 4.42 2.13 7.59
N GLY A 23 4.44 3.30 8.25
CA GLY A 23 4.45 4.58 7.57
C GLY A 23 5.66 4.75 6.64
N SER A 24 6.86 4.46 7.14
CA SER A 24 8.09 4.58 6.35
C SER A 24 8.13 3.62 5.16
N ILE A 25 7.55 2.42 5.32
CA ILE A 25 7.44 1.41 4.27
C ILE A 25 6.49 1.90 3.17
N LEU A 26 5.31 2.43 3.55
CA LEU A 26 4.33 2.94 2.60
C LEU A 26 4.85 4.15 1.82
N ASP A 27 5.56 5.07 2.48
CA ASP A 27 6.18 6.22 1.81
C ASP A 27 7.18 5.75 0.74
N ARG A 28 8.08 4.83 1.13
CA ARG A 28 9.09 4.32 0.21
C ARG A 28 8.49 3.49 -0.93
N LEU A 29 7.43 2.74 -0.65
CA LEU A 29 6.69 1.98 -1.66
C LEU A 29 6.04 2.92 -2.68
N ASN A 30 5.38 3.97 -2.21
CA ASN A 30 4.76 4.99 -3.06
C ASN A 30 5.82 5.68 -3.95
N ASP A 31 6.94 6.12 -3.36
CA ASP A 31 8.05 6.75 -4.10
C ASP A 31 8.66 5.83 -5.17
N THR A 32 8.71 4.53 -4.89
CA THR A 32 9.31 3.54 -5.80
C THR A 32 8.34 3.22 -6.93
N THR A 33 7.06 2.99 -6.62
CA THR A 33 6.03 2.62 -7.59
C THR A 33 5.65 3.78 -8.51
N ALA A 34 5.72 5.02 -8.04
CA ALA A 34 5.51 6.21 -8.86
C ALA A 34 6.52 6.33 -10.02
N LYS A 35 7.68 5.68 -9.93
CA LYS A 35 8.73 5.68 -10.97
C LYS A 35 8.52 4.62 -12.05
N LEU A 36 7.44 3.82 -11.94
CA LEU A 36 7.16 2.70 -12.84
C LEU A 36 5.85 2.95 -13.63
N PRO A 37 5.86 3.85 -14.63
CA PRO A 37 4.64 4.33 -15.31
C PRO A 37 3.92 3.25 -16.13
N GLN A 38 4.56 2.11 -16.40
CA GLN A 38 3.94 0.99 -17.11
C GLN A 38 3.01 0.14 -16.23
N TYR A 39 2.96 0.41 -14.92
CA TYR A 39 2.11 -0.30 -13.96
C TYR A 39 1.12 0.65 -13.27
N LYS A 40 -0.02 0.10 -12.87
CA LYS A 40 -0.95 0.73 -11.92
C LYS A 40 -0.95 -0.09 -10.63
N PHE A 41 -0.47 0.53 -9.56
CA PHE A 41 -0.38 -0.11 -8.25
C PHE A 41 -1.60 0.21 -7.37
N GLU A 42 -1.96 -0.75 -6.53
CA GLU A 42 -2.72 -0.53 -5.30
C GLU A 42 -1.99 -1.16 -4.12
N THR A 43 -2.07 -0.55 -2.95
CA THR A 43 -1.53 -1.11 -1.71
C THR A 43 -2.68 -1.47 -0.78
N VAL A 44 -2.68 -2.71 -0.31
CA VAL A 44 -3.68 -3.26 0.60
C VAL A 44 -2.98 -3.70 1.88
N VAL A 45 -3.28 -3.06 3.00
CA VAL A 45 -2.80 -3.48 4.32
C VAL A 45 -3.89 -4.31 4.98
N VAL A 46 -3.54 -5.52 5.40
CA VAL A 46 -4.44 -6.44 6.10
C VAL A 46 -4.04 -6.45 7.57
N ILE A 47 -4.93 -5.99 8.44
CA ILE A 47 -4.75 -6.01 9.90
C ILE A 47 -5.63 -7.10 10.52
N ASP A 48 -5.32 -7.56 11.73
CA ASP A 48 -6.06 -8.65 12.40
C ASP A 48 -7.10 -8.16 13.41
N SER A 49 -7.21 -6.84 13.61
CA SER A 49 -8.09 -6.24 14.61
C SER A 49 -8.50 -4.80 14.26
N GLU A 50 -9.74 -4.42 14.61
CA GLU A 50 -10.22 -3.03 14.49
C GLU A 50 -9.45 -2.03 15.37
N ASN A 51 -8.83 -2.51 16.45
CA ASN A 51 -8.09 -1.67 17.39
C ASN A 51 -6.59 -1.54 17.05
N ASP A 52 -6.13 -2.15 15.95
CA ASP A 52 -4.73 -2.04 15.55
C ASP A 52 -4.42 -0.61 15.04
N PRO A 53 -3.52 0.13 15.71
CA PRO A 53 -3.16 1.50 15.31
C PRO A 53 -2.53 1.59 13.91
N THR A 54 -2.01 0.48 13.37
CA THR A 54 -1.48 0.36 12.00
C THR A 54 -2.52 0.79 10.96
N GLY A 55 -3.79 0.48 11.19
CA GLY A 55 -4.87 0.73 10.23
C GLY A 55 -5.10 2.23 9.99
N GLY A 56 -5.03 3.05 11.03
CA GLY A 56 -5.17 4.50 10.90
C GLY A 56 -4.04 5.13 10.10
N LEU A 57 -2.80 4.78 10.46
CA LEU A 57 -1.61 5.30 9.78
C LEU A 57 -1.58 4.85 8.31
N SER A 58 -1.92 3.59 8.02
CA SER A 58 -1.93 3.05 6.66
C SER A 58 -2.91 3.80 5.75
N ARG A 59 -4.13 4.06 6.22
CA ARG A 59 -5.13 4.85 5.45
C ARG A 59 -4.64 6.27 5.17
N SER A 60 -3.99 6.91 6.15
CA SER A 60 -3.45 8.27 5.98
C SER A 60 -2.36 8.37 4.90
N ARG A 61 -1.72 7.25 4.54
CA ARG A 61 -0.69 7.14 3.48
C ARG A 61 -1.22 6.57 2.17
N GLY A 62 -2.54 6.49 2.01
CA GLY A 62 -3.20 6.09 0.78
C GLY A 62 -3.34 4.58 0.57
N ALA A 63 -3.01 3.75 1.57
CA ALA A 63 -3.27 2.32 1.49
C ALA A 63 -4.75 2.01 1.78
N ARG A 64 -5.29 1.02 1.08
CA ARG A 64 -6.57 0.41 1.42
C ARG A 64 -6.35 -0.52 2.61
N VAL A 65 -7.20 -0.44 3.63
CA VAL A 65 -7.10 -1.32 4.81
C VAL A 65 -8.25 -2.31 4.84
N ILE A 66 -7.93 -3.59 5.04
CA ILE A 66 -8.88 -4.69 5.31
C ILE A 66 -8.56 -5.23 6.70
N ILE A 67 -9.59 -5.69 7.41
CA ILE A 67 -9.52 -6.32 8.74
C ILE A 67 -9.97 -7.76 8.57
#